data_AF-A0A852R9G0-F1
#
_entry.id   AF-A0A852R9G0-F1
#
_cell.length_a   1.000
_cell.length_b   1.000
_cell.length_c   1.000
_cell.angle_alpha   90.00
_cell.angle_beta   90.00
_cell.angle_gamma   90.00
#
_symmetry.space_group_name_H-M   'P 1'
#
loop_
_entity.id
_entity.type
_entity.pdbx_description
1 polymer ?
#
loop_
_entity_poly.entity_id
_entity_poly.type
_entity_poly.pdbx_seq_one_letter_code
_entity_poly.pdbx_strand_id
1 'polypeptide(L)'
;MTLRHRFTLRPVSAGAVLGLAASTAVVLGTAGTASAAPIDFDCTVPVLGANTFSVDVTTNAPATAPAGTSISPTVTSIMTVPDSLADTMRLFFSPDTIGGTVQATNLVDGKQVVTTIVIPATAVPSDGPISLTGTGVMPAFTAGPQGTTHQIQAGAQQVGMVLTTNGTPSPFDIPCTPAGGQNTVIGSVTTTAAPASTTTVKAKYSKKARKATVTASVTATGASPSGAVTFTLKKGKRVTTRTATVAGGTATATFKKLKKGKYTVTASYSGSVGASSATTKLKVR
;
A
#
# COMPACT_ATOMS: atom_id res chain seq x y z
N MET A 1 -53.51 22.10 -55.34
CA MET A 1 -52.43 21.50 -56.15
C MET A 1 -51.56 20.63 -55.25
N THR A 2 -51.85 19.34 -55.28
CA THR A 2 -51.13 18.27 -54.60
C THR A 2 -49.95 17.83 -55.46
N LEU A 3 -48.72 17.85 -54.93
CA LEU A 3 -47.63 17.07 -55.53
C LEU A 3 -46.99 16.18 -54.47
N ARG A 4 -47.38 14.91 -54.54
CA ARG A 4 -46.72 13.78 -53.90
C ARG A 4 -45.47 13.46 -54.71
N HIS A 5 -44.30 13.35 -54.08
CA HIS A 5 -43.26 12.46 -54.61
C HIS A 5 -42.88 11.42 -53.58
N ARG A 6 -43.31 10.20 -53.89
CA ARG A 6 -42.78 8.94 -53.37
C ARG A 6 -41.39 8.75 -53.97
N PHE A 7 -40.39 8.49 -53.14
CA PHE A 7 -39.22 7.73 -53.55
C PHE A 7 -39.03 6.59 -52.54
N THR A 8 -38.90 5.39 -53.10
CA THR A 8 -38.93 4.10 -52.43
C THR A 8 -37.66 3.33 -52.77
N LEU A 9 -37.14 2.58 -51.78
CA LEU A 9 -36.19 1.45 -51.85
C LEU A 9 -34.70 1.85 -51.99
N ARG A 10 -33.69 1.26 -51.34
CA ARG A 10 -33.54 0.05 -50.49
C ARG A 10 -32.12 0.09 -49.82
N PRO A 11 -31.74 -0.88 -48.97
CA PRO A 11 -30.82 -0.71 -47.84
C PRO A 11 -29.37 -1.04 -48.16
N VAL A 12 -28.44 -0.50 -47.36
CA VAL A 12 -27.12 -1.10 -47.15
C VAL A 12 -26.91 -1.26 -45.66
N SER A 13 -27.08 -2.49 -45.21
CA SER A 13 -26.51 -3.01 -43.97
C SER A 13 -24.99 -3.05 -44.11
N ALA A 14 -24.28 -2.31 -43.27
CA ALA A 14 -22.88 -2.59 -42.95
C ALA A 14 -22.75 -2.55 -41.43
N GLY A 15 -22.68 -3.73 -40.84
CA GLY A 15 -22.38 -3.90 -39.43
C GLY A 15 -20.97 -3.40 -39.14
N ALA A 16 -20.85 -2.54 -38.15
CA ALA A 16 -19.61 -2.38 -37.41
C ALA A 16 -19.89 -2.89 -36.00
N VAL A 17 -19.39 -4.10 -35.74
CA VAL A 17 -19.28 -4.69 -34.41
C VAL A 17 -18.48 -3.70 -33.56
N LEU A 18 -19.15 -3.04 -32.62
CA LEU A 18 -18.51 -2.34 -31.51
C LEU A 18 -17.76 -3.38 -30.68
N GLY A 19 -16.51 -3.61 -31.05
CA GLY A 19 -15.55 -4.30 -30.21
C GLY A 19 -15.31 -3.44 -28.98
N LEU A 20 -15.97 -3.78 -27.87
CA LEU A 20 -15.53 -3.36 -26.54
C LEU A 20 -14.16 -4.01 -26.31
N ALA A 21 -13.10 -3.34 -26.75
CA ALA A 21 -11.79 -3.54 -26.16
C ALA A 21 -11.93 -3.07 -24.71
N ALA A 22 -12.06 -4.03 -23.80
CA ALA A 22 -11.82 -3.81 -22.38
C ALA A 22 -10.34 -3.46 -22.24
N SER A 23 -10.02 -2.19 -22.43
CA SER A 23 -8.74 -1.61 -22.07
C SER A 23 -8.59 -1.82 -20.56
N THR A 24 -7.78 -2.79 -20.18
CA THR A 24 -7.19 -2.84 -18.84
C THR A 24 -6.28 -1.62 -18.73
N ALA A 25 -6.89 -0.46 -18.48
CA ALA A 25 -6.18 0.70 -18.00
C ALA A 25 -5.60 0.28 -16.66
N VAL A 26 -4.30 0.00 -16.64
CA VAL A 26 -3.53 0.02 -15.40
C VAL A 26 -3.77 1.42 -14.86
N VAL A 27 -4.59 1.53 -13.82
CA VAL A 27 -4.71 2.76 -13.05
C VAL A 27 -3.35 2.92 -12.39
N LEU A 28 -2.46 3.62 -13.08
CA LEU A 28 -1.35 4.30 -12.43
C LEU A 28 -2.03 5.25 -11.45
N GLY A 29 -2.15 4.82 -10.19
CA GLY A 29 -2.63 5.69 -9.14
C GLY A 29 -1.74 6.92 -9.18
N THR A 30 -2.33 8.09 -9.45
CA THR A 30 -1.58 9.34 -9.32
C THR A 30 -1.05 9.38 -7.90
N ALA A 31 0.22 9.73 -7.73
CA ALA A 31 0.79 9.89 -6.40
C ALA A 31 -0.07 10.87 -5.59
N GLY A 32 -0.16 10.67 -4.28
CA GLY A 32 -0.87 11.58 -3.39
C GLY A 32 -0.34 13.01 -3.50
N THR A 33 -1.15 14.00 -3.10
CA THR A 33 -0.70 15.39 -2.99
C THR A 33 0.44 15.45 -1.96
N ALA A 34 1.67 15.62 -2.43
CA ALA A 34 2.86 15.84 -1.62
C ALA A 34 2.99 17.31 -1.23
N SER A 35 3.82 17.63 -0.22
CA SER A 35 4.35 18.99 -0.09
C SER A 35 4.98 19.40 -1.41
N ALA A 36 4.60 20.57 -1.91
CA ALA A 36 5.19 21.16 -3.10
C ALA A 36 6.55 21.84 -2.82
N ALA A 37 6.95 21.95 -1.55
CA ALA A 37 8.15 22.66 -1.13
C ALA A 37 9.15 21.72 -0.41
N PRO A 38 10.46 21.97 -0.56
CA PRO A 38 11.50 21.35 0.27
C PRO A 38 11.21 21.53 1.76
N ILE A 39 11.65 20.57 2.56
CA ILE A 39 11.52 20.57 4.01
C ILE A 39 12.86 20.99 4.59
N ASP A 40 12.89 22.06 5.37
CA ASP A 40 14.09 22.48 6.08
C ASP A 40 14.31 21.61 7.32
N PHE A 41 15.53 21.11 7.49
CA PHE A 41 15.94 20.33 8.65
C PHE A 41 17.05 21.05 9.39
N ASP A 42 16.80 21.33 10.68
CA ASP A 42 17.81 21.81 11.60
C ASP A 42 18.64 20.62 12.07
N CYS A 43 19.91 20.61 11.68
CA CYS A 43 20.85 19.53 11.89
C CYS A 43 22.01 19.98 12.77
N THR A 44 22.47 19.12 13.68
CA THR A 44 23.70 19.35 14.45
C THR A 44 24.85 18.59 13.80
N VAL A 45 25.62 19.27 12.96
CA VAL A 45 26.75 18.65 12.25
C VAL A 45 27.98 18.64 13.18
N PRO A 46 28.67 17.49 13.35
CA PRO A 46 29.92 17.45 14.10
C PRO A 46 30.91 18.49 13.58
N VAL A 47 31.60 19.19 14.49
CA VAL A 47 32.57 20.27 14.20
C VAL A 47 31.96 21.57 13.66
N LEU A 48 30.90 21.52 12.85
CA LEU A 48 30.29 22.70 12.21
C LEU A 48 29.11 23.30 12.99
N GLY A 49 28.58 22.57 13.98
CA GLY A 49 27.47 23.03 14.80
C GLY A 49 26.12 23.00 14.07
N ALA A 50 25.20 23.84 14.52
CA ALA A 50 23.83 23.89 14.00
C ALA A 50 23.81 24.46 12.57
N ASN A 51 23.22 23.70 11.65
CA ASN A 51 23.04 24.10 10.25
C ASN A 51 21.66 23.65 9.78
N THR A 52 21.04 24.44 8.92
CA THR A 52 19.74 24.11 8.32
C THR A 52 19.93 23.65 6.89
N PHE A 53 19.31 22.53 6.53
CA PHE A 53 19.39 21.96 5.18
C PHE A 53 17.98 21.83 4.58
N SER A 54 17.79 22.38 3.38
CA SER A 54 16.58 22.14 2.60
C SER A 54 16.67 20.78 1.90
N VAL A 55 15.69 19.91 2.16
CA VAL A 55 15.64 18.55 1.61
C VAL A 55 14.34 18.34 0.85
N ASP A 56 14.44 17.93 -0.41
CA ASP A 56 13.31 17.47 -1.19
C ASP A 56 12.92 16.07 -0.74
N VAL A 57 11.85 15.96 0.05
CA VAL A 57 11.33 14.68 0.53
C VAL A 57 10.04 14.35 -0.20
N THR A 58 10.05 13.24 -0.94
CA THR A 58 8.91 12.77 -1.72
C THR A 58 8.57 11.33 -1.36
N THR A 59 7.34 10.93 -1.65
CA THR A 59 6.88 9.55 -1.50
C THR A 59 6.10 9.10 -2.73
N ASN A 60 6.19 7.81 -3.06
CA ASN A 60 5.37 7.20 -4.11
C ASN A 60 4.04 6.65 -3.58
N ALA A 61 3.60 7.08 -2.39
CA ALA A 61 2.33 6.67 -1.82
C ALA A 61 1.18 6.98 -2.80
N PRO A 62 0.27 6.02 -3.03
CA PRO A 62 -0.83 6.23 -3.95
C PRO A 62 -1.80 7.29 -3.39
N ALA A 63 -2.39 8.13 -4.24
CA ALA A 63 -3.38 9.12 -3.78
C ALA A 63 -4.61 8.47 -3.13
N THR A 64 -4.94 7.25 -3.55
CA THR A 64 -6.07 6.50 -3.01
C THR A 64 -5.75 5.02 -2.81
N ALA A 65 -6.42 4.39 -1.84
CA ALA A 65 -6.35 2.96 -1.62
C ALA A 65 -7.70 2.43 -1.09
N PRO A 66 -8.14 1.23 -1.48
CA PRO A 66 -9.33 0.62 -0.88
C PRO A 66 -9.14 0.35 0.62
N ALA A 67 -10.22 0.46 1.39
CA ALA A 67 -10.22 0.15 2.82
C ALA A 67 -9.64 -1.25 3.11
N GLY A 68 -8.77 -1.33 4.13
CA GLY A 68 -8.06 -2.56 4.51
C GLY A 68 -6.81 -2.89 3.69
N THR A 69 -6.48 -2.09 2.66
CA THR A 69 -5.27 -2.30 1.85
C THR A 69 -4.01 -2.00 2.65
N SER A 70 -3.00 -2.86 2.54
CA SER A 70 -1.66 -2.62 3.08
C SER A 70 -0.85 -1.74 2.12
N ILE A 71 -0.34 -0.61 2.61
CA ILE A 71 0.39 0.40 1.84
C ILE A 71 1.80 0.52 2.42
N SER A 72 2.82 0.30 1.60
CA SER A 72 4.25 0.36 1.97
C SER A 72 4.99 1.20 0.94
N PRO A 73 4.93 2.54 1.04
CA PRO A 73 5.48 3.42 0.03
C PRO A 73 6.99 3.59 0.22
N THR A 74 7.68 3.91 -0.88
CA THR A 74 9.06 4.39 -0.88
C THR A 74 9.07 5.88 -0.57
N VAL A 75 10.01 6.28 0.28
CA VAL A 75 10.39 7.67 0.52
C VAL A 75 11.72 7.92 -0.19
N THR A 76 11.79 9.01 -0.93
CA THR A 76 13.00 9.50 -1.58
C THR A 76 13.34 10.86 -0.99
N SER A 77 14.60 11.04 -0.59
CA SER A 77 15.11 12.30 -0.05
C SER A 77 16.27 12.76 -0.92
N ILE A 78 16.21 13.99 -1.41
CA ILE A 78 17.29 14.63 -2.17
C ILE A 78 17.76 15.83 -1.35
N MET A 79 19.04 15.81 -0.98
CA MET A 79 19.69 16.90 -0.26
C MET A 79 20.83 17.43 -1.10
N THR A 80 20.92 18.75 -1.21
CA THR A 80 22.07 19.41 -1.86
C THR A 80 22.95 20.00 -0.78
N VAL A 81 24.18 19.52 -0.67
CA VAL A 81 25.23 20.11 0.15
C VAL A 81 25.69 21.39 -0.54
N PRO A 82 25.56 22.58 0.10
CA PRO A 82 25.97 23.84 -0.51
C PRO A 82 27.47 23.91 -0.80
N ASP A 83 27.85 24.69 -1.81
CA ASP A 83 29.25 24.82 -2.28
C ASP A 83 30.23 25.14 -1.15
N SER A 84 29.89 26.07 -0.25
CA SER A 84 30.77 26.46 0.86
C SER A 84 31.09 25.30 1.80
N LEU A 85 30.11 24.45 2.07
CA LEU A 85 30.27 23.26 2.89
C LEU A 85 30.99 22.16 2.13
N ALA A 86 30.67 21.97 0.85
CA ALA A 86 31.34 21.02 -0.02
C ALA A 86 32.84 21.35 -0.16
N ASP A 87 33.19 22.63 -0.33
CA ASP A 87 34.58 23.11 -0.41
C ASP A 87 35.33 22.93 0.90
N THR A 88 34.68 23.21 2.03
CA THR A 88 35.22 22.92 3.37
C THR A 88 35.49 21.42 3.50
N MET A 89 34.54 20.57 3.10
CA MET A 89 34.71 19.12 3.16
C MET A 89 35.87 18.63 2.29
N ARG A 90 36.00 19.16 1.06
CA ARG A 90 37.11 18.85 0.15
C ARG A 90 38.46 19.28 0.73
N LEU A 91 38.55 20.49 1.27
CA LEU A 91 39.80 21.05 1.77
C LEU A 91 40.34 20.30 3.00
N PHE A 92 39.46 19.90 3.92
CA PHE A 92 39.87 19.32 5.20
C PHE A 92 39.92 17.78 5.19
N PHE A 93 39.03 17.12 4.45
CA PHE A 93 38.88 15.67 4.51
C PHE A 93 39.26 14.95 3.20
N SER A 94 39.31 15.66 2.07
CA SER A 94 39.60 15.11 0.74
C SER A 94 38.92 13.76 0.43
N PRO A 95 37.61 13.58 0.70
CA PRO A 95 36.95 12.28 0.51
C PRO A 95 36.72 11.96 -0.97
N ASP A 96 36.88 10.68 -1.33
CA ASP A 96 36.55 10.18 -2.68
C ASP A 96 35.03 10.02 -2.84
N THR A 97 34.37 9.51 -1.81
CA THR A 97 32.93 9.26 -1.81
C THR A 97 32.27 9.62 -0.48
N ILE A 98 30.98 9.93 -0.56
CA ILE A 98 30.09 10.16 0.56
C ILE A 98 28.84 9.31 0.38
N GLY A 99 28.43 8.60 1.43
CA GLY A 99 27.20 7.81 1.45
C GLY A 99 26.79 7.50 2.88
N GLY A 100 25.72 6.73 3.08
CA GLY A 100 25.32 6.33 4.42
C GLY A 100 23.87 5.90 4.56
N THR A 101 23.34 6.04 5.77
CA THR A 101 21.99 5.58 6.13
C THR A 101 21.32 6.60 7.03
N VAL A 102 20.03 6.85 6.78
CA VAL A 102 19.20 7.72 7.62
C VAL A 102 18.13 6.90 8.30
N GLN A 103 18.03 6.99 9.61
CA GLN A 103 16.88 6.51 10.36
C GLN A 103 15.87 7.65 10.48
N ALA A 104 14.90 7.69 9.55
CA ALA A 104 13.86 8.70 9.50
C ALA A 104 12.65 8.27 10.34
N THR A 105 12.27 9.08 11.31
CA THR A 105 11.05 8.88 12.13
C THR A 105 9.87 9.53 11.43
N ASN A 106 9.45 8.96 10.30
CA ASN A 106 8.26 9.44 9.59
C ASN A 106 7.01 9.25 10.44
N LEU A 107 5.94 9.98 10.13
CA LEU A 107 4.66 9.87 10.83
C LEU A 107 3.57 9.46 9.84
N VAL A 108 2.73 8.51 10.24
CA VAL A 108 1.44 8.23 9.57
C VAL A 108 0.34 8.52 10.58
N ASP A 109 -0.49 9.52 10.30
CA ASP A 109 -1.53 10.03 11.22
C ASP A 109 -0.98 10.37 12.62
N GLY A 110 0.21 10.97 12.66
CA GLY A 110 0.91 11.32 13.91
C GLY A 110 1.57 10.14 14.63
N LYS A 111 1.46 8.90 14.13
CA LYS A 111 2.16 7.73 14.68
C LYS A 111 3.51 7.52 14.02
N GLN A 112 4.53 7.27 14.83
CA GLN A 112 5.89 7.05 14.34
C GLN A 112 6.02 5.76 13.52
N VAL A 113 6.62 5.89 12.35
CA VAL A 113 6.95 4.84 11.39
C VAL A 113 8.40 5.01 11.00
N VAL A 114 9.30 4.35 11.73
CA VAL A 114 10.74 4.42 11.49
C VAL A 114 11.06 3.78 10.14
N THR A 115 11.73 4.55 9.28
CA THR A 115 12.10 4.17 7.92
C THR A 115 13.59 4.31 7.75
N THR A 116 14.26 3.22 7.36
CA THR A 116 15.67 3.26 6.99
C THR A 116 15.79 3.70 5.54
N ILE A 117 16.46 4.82 5.32
CA ILE A 117 16.76 5.37 4.00
C ILE A 117 18.25 5.15 3.74
N VAL A 118 18.59 4.57 2.59
CA VAL A 118 19.97 4.32 2.18
C VAL A 118 20.38 5.39 1.18
N ILE A 119 21.51 6.04 1.46
CA ILE A 119 22.19 6.99 0.57
C ILE A 119 23.36 6.23 -0.07
N PRO A 120 23.30 5.90 -1.38
CA PRO A 120 24.39 5.24 -2.07
C PRO A 120 25.69 6.04 -2.00
N ALA A 121 26.83 5.35 -2.00
CA ALA A 121 28.14 5.99 -2.10
C ALA A 121 28.20 6.83 -3.40
N THR A 122 28.31 8.13 -3.23
CA THR A 122 28.31 9.13 -4.29
C THR A 122 29.70 9.71 -4.39
N ALA A 123 30.27 9.75 -5.60
CA ALA A 123 31.57 10.37 -5.83
C ALA A 123 31.52 11.86 -5.49
N VAL A 124 32.54 12.35 -4.81
CA VAL A 124 32.62 13.78 -4.46
C VAL A 124 33.16 14.53 -5.69
N PRO A 125 32.37 15.44 -6.29
CA PRO A 125 32.84 16.20 -7.45
C PRO A 125 33.97 17.14 -7.03
N SER A 126 34.87 17.47 -7.97
CA SER A 126 36.02 18.35 -7.74
C SER A 126 35.63 19.78 -7.37
N ASP A 127 34.45 20.23 -7.79
CA ASP A 127 33.90 21.56 -7.59
C ASP A 127 32.36 21.51 -7.48
N GLY A 128 31.77 22.64 -7.08
CA GLY A 128 30.31 22.82 -7.03
C GLY A 128 29.61 22.03 -5.91
N PRO A 129 28.27 21.94 -5.98
CA PRO A 129 27.47 21.34 -4.93
C PRO A 129 27.49 19.81 -5.00
N ILE A 130 27.16 19.16 -3.89
CA ILE A 130 27.06 17.69 -3.83
C ILE A 130 25.59 17.32 -3.64
N SER A 131 25.02 16.60 -4.61
CA SER A 131 23.65 16.08 -4.49
C SER A 131 23.69 14.67 -3.91
N LEU A 132 22.99 14.48 -2.80
CA LEU A 132 22.83 13.19 -2.13
C LEU A 132 21.39 12.74 -2.25
N THR A 133 21.18 11.57 -2.85
CA THR A 133 19.86 10.96 -2.97
C THR A 133 19.77 9.72 -2.09
N GLY A 134 18.82 9.72 -1.17
CA GLY A 134 18.50 8.59 -0.32
C GLY A 134 17.15 7.96 -0.69
N THR A 135 17.03 6.64 -0.60
CA THR A 135 15.75 5.94 -0.77
C THR A 135 15.51 4.92 0.34
N GLY A 136 14.26 4.81 0.81
CA GLY A 136 13.87 3.86 1.85
C GLY A 136 12.42 3.41 1.70
N VAL A 137 12.12 2.15 2.03
CA VAL A 137 10.76 1.62 2.01
C VAL A 137 10.15 1.76 3.40
N MET A 138 9.05 2.49 3.52
CA MET A 138 8.35 2.65 4.79
C MET A 138 7.70 1.33 5.21
N PRO A 139 7.76 0.96 6.51
CA PRO A 139 6.91 -0.10 7.05
C PRO A 139 5.44 0.09 6.65
N ALA A 140 4.78 -1.03 6.34
CA ALA A 140 3.42 -0.97 5.82
C ALA A 140 2.43 -0.45 6.87
N PHE A 141 1.50 0.41 6.43
CA PHE A 141 0.32 0.80 7.20
C PHE A 141 -0.95 0.34 6.46
N THR A 142 -2.05 0.23 7.19
CA THR A 142 -3.33 -0.24 6.62
C THR A 142 -4.26 0.94 6.38
N ALA A 143 -4.81 1.03 5.16
CA ALA A 143 -5.87 1.97 4.84
C ALA A 143 -7.09 1.73 5.73
N GLY A 144 -7.58 2.79 6.37
CA GLY A 144 -8.67 2.76 7.34
C GLY A 144 -10.04 2.52 6.71
N PRO A 145 -11.12 2.93 7.39
CA PRO A 145 -12.46 2.94 6.79
C PRO A 145 -12.54 3.89 5.58
N GLN A 146 -13.48 3.63 4.67
CA GLN A 146 -13.76 4.51 3.54
C GLN A 146 -13.97 5.96 4.00
N GLY A 147 -13.39 6.90 3.25
CA GLY A 147 -13.45 8.34 3.55
C GLY A 147 -12.36 8.83 4.50
N THR A 148 -11.55 7.93 5.08
CA THR A 148 -10.39 8.31 5.90
C THR A 148 -9.25 8.78 5.02
N THR A 149 -8.62 9.91 5.35
CA THR A 149 -7.38 10.35 4.71
C THR A 149 -6.20 10.13 5.66
N HIS A 150 -5.25 9.32 5.23
CA HIS A 150 -3.99 9.10 5.94
C HIS A 150 -2.97 10.15 5.53
N GLN A 151 -2.38 10.85 6.49
CA GLN A 151 -1.33 11.83 6.25
C GLN A 151 0.03 11.22 6.53
N ILE A 152 0.96 11.33 5.57
CA ILE A 152 2.35 10.91 5.70
C ILE A 152 3.19 12.16 5.89
N GLN A 153 3.90 12.24 7.00
CA GLN A 153 4.74 13.40 7.33
C GLN A 153 6.20 12.96 7.53
N ALA A 154 7.13 13.82 7.11
CA ALA A 154 8.52 13.71 7.50
C ALA A 154 8.69 14.13 8.97
N GLY A 155 9.45 13.37 9.74
CA GLY A 155 9.79 13.68 11.12
C GLY A 155 11.29 13.74 11.36
N ALA A 156 11.72 13.63 12.62
CA ALA A 156 13.13 13.69 12.99
C ALA A 156 13.95 12.59 12.30
N GLN A 157 15.21 12.90 12.00
CA GLN A 157 16.13 12.02 11.29
C GLN A 157 17.41 11.85 12.09
N GLN A 158 17.90 10.61 12.17
CA GLN A 158 19.27 10.31 12.60
C GLN A 158 20.06 9.93 11.36
N VAL A 159 20.86 10.85 10.85
CA VAL A 159 21.61 10.70 9.61
C VAL A 159 23.00 10.16 9.94
N GLY A 160 23.27 8.89 9.63
CA GLY A 160 24.61 8.31 9.72
C GLY A 160 25.30 8.40 8.36
N MET A 161 26.34 9.22 8.26
CA MET A 161 27.12 9.43 7.04
C MET A 161 28.48 8.77 7.13
N VAL A 162 29.05 8.42 5.98
CA VAL A 162 30.36 7.81 5.83
C VAL A 162 31.10 8.54 4.72
N LEU A 163 32.19 9.22 5.09
CA LEU A 163 33.18 9.69 4.13
C LEU A 163 34.17 8.56 3.88
N THR A 164 34.53 8.31 2.62
CA THR A 164 35.55 7.32 2.28
C THR A 164 36.70 7.99 1.57
N THR A 165 37.93 7.79 2.07
CA THR A 165 39.16 8.33 1.47
C THR A 165 40.16 7.19 1.28
N ASN A 166 40.63 6.97 0.06
CA ASN A 166 41.50 5.85 -0.32
C ASN A 166 40.99 4.50 0.21
N GLY A 167 39.68 4.27 0.17
CA GLY A 167 39.03 3.06 0.68
C GLY A 167 38.86 3.00 2.21
N THR A 168 39.27 4.02 2.97
CA THR A 168 39.13 4.07 4.43
C THR A 168 37.83 4.79 4.81
N PRO A 169 36.86 4.13 5.46
CA PRO A 169 35.60 4.75 5.88
C PRO A 169 35.78 5.55 7.18
N SER A 170 35.14 6.72 7.24
CA SER A 170 35.07 7.62 8.39
C SER A 170 33.60 7.95 8.68
N PRO A 171 32.95 7.23 9.61
CA PRO A 171 31.54 7.42 9.94
C PRO A 171 31.32 8.61 10.89
N PHE A 172 30.18 9.28 10.75
CA PHE A 172 29.73 10.34 11.63
C PHE A 172 28.20 10.46 11.62
N ASP A 173 27.62 10.89 12.74
CA ASP A 173 26.18 11.01 12.91
C ASP A 173 25.75 12.48 12.99
N ILE A 174 24.62 12.79 12.35
CA ILE A 174 24.01 14.11 12.30
C ILE A 174 22.55 13.96 12.71
N PRO A 175 22.17 14.31 13.96
CA PRO A 175 20.77 14.41 14.33
C PRO A 175 20.16 15.63 13.65
N CYS A 176 19.00 15.43 13.02
CA CYS A 176 18.25 16.44 12.31
C CYS A 176 16.78 16.45 12.73
N THR A 177 16.18 17.63 12.82
CA THR A 177 14.74 17.80 13.09
C THR A 177 14.13 18.75 12.07
N PRO A 178 12.91 18.49 11.55
CA PRO A 178 12.23 19.47 10.72
C PRO A 178 12.12 20.81 11.45
N ALA A 179 12.44 21.91 10.78
CA ALA A 179 12.34 23.24 11.35
C ALA A 179 10.88 23.58 11.69
N GLY A 180 10.69 24.43 12.69
CA GLY A 180 9.37 24.78 13.22
C GLY A 180 8.52 25.60 12.25
N GLY A 181 7.21 25.36 12.23
CA GLY A 181 6.24 26.20 11.50
C GLY A 181 6.07 25.89 10.02
N GLN A 182 6.75 24.87 9.49
CA GLN A 182 6.60 24.42 8.10
C GLN A 182 5.64 23.23 7.95
N ASN A 183 5.18 23.01 6.72
CA ASN A 183 4.39 21.83 6.40
C ASN A 183 5.32 20.63 6.15
N THR A 184 5.20 19.60 6.99
CA THR A 184 5.99 18.36 6.85
C THR A 184 5.24 17.23 6.14
N VAL A 185 4.02 17.48 5.64
CA VAL A 185 3.25 16.48 4.88
C VAL A 185 3.93 16.19 3.55
N ILE A 186 4.45 14.98 3.38
CA ILE A 186 5.12 14.54 2.15
C ILE A 186 4.19 13.73 1.23
N GLY A 187 3.05 13.29 1.72
CA GLY A 187 2.03 12.62 0.93
C GLY A 187 0.77 12.32 1.73
N SER A 188 -0.30 11.98 1.03
CA SER A 188 -1.56 11.58 1.66
C SER A 188 -2.25 10.47 0.87
N VAL A 189 -2.91 9.55 1.58
CA VAL A 189 -3.68 8.45 0.97
C VAL A 189 -5.13 8.54 1.41
N THR A 190 -6.05 8.77 0.47
CA THR A 190 -7.48 8.78 0.76
C THR A 190 -8.09 7.41 0.55
N THR A 191 -8.87 6.96 1.53
CA THR A 191 -9.39 5.60 1.56
C THR A 191 -10.70 5.49 0.79
N THR A 192 -10.74 4.59 -0.19
CA THR A 192 -11.93 4.27 -0.98
C THR A 192 -12.67 3.05 -0.42
N ALA A 193 -13.87 2.77 -0.95
CA ALA A 193 -14.61 1.58 -0.57
C ALA A 193 -13.76 0.31 -0.81
N ALA A 194 -13.80 -0.64 0.12
CA ALA A 194 -13.21 -1.96 -0.11
C ALA A 194 -13.86 -2.62 -1.34
N PRO A 195 -13.13 -3.44 -2.11
CA PRO A 195 -13.71 -4.14 -3.25
C PRO A 195 -14.89 -5.00 -2.78
N ALA A 196 -16.03 -4.91 -3.48
CA ALA A 196 -17.16 -5.76 -3.16
C ALA A 196 -16.79 -7.23 -3.39
N SER A 197 -17.18 -8.09 -2.45
CA SER A 197 -16.99 -9.53 -2.57
C SER A 197 -18.31 -10.28 -2.61
N THR A 198 -18.29 -11.44 -3.25
CA THR A 198 -19.39 -12.39 -3.27
C THR A 198 -18.91 -13.70 -2.67
N THR A 199 -19.58 -14.16 -1.63
CA THR A 199 -19.38 -15.51 -1.09
C THR A 199 -20.46 -16.43 -1.64
N THR A 200 -20.08 -17.65 -2.03
CA THR A 200 -21.00 -18.77 -2.27
C THR A 200 -20.60 -19.92 -1.36
N VAL A 201 -21.57 -20.77 -0.99
CA VAL A 201 -21.31 -21.88 -0.07
C VAL A 201 -21.97 -23.17 -0.55
N LYS A 202 -21.19 -24.26 -0.56
CA LYS A 202 -21.64 -25.62 -0.82
C LYS A 202 -21.36 -26.49 0.39
N ALA A 203 -22.32 -27.35 0.73
CA ALA A 203 -22.18 -28.27 1.86
C ALA A 203 -22.56 -29.69 1.43
N LYS A 204 -21.69 -30.66 1.71
CA LYS A 204 -21.92 -32.07 1.37
C LYS A 204 -21.68 -32.96 2.59
N TYR A 205 -22.62 -33.87 2.85
CA TYR A 205 -22.47 -34.89 3.89
C TYR A 205 -22.05 -36.22 3.28
N SER A 206 -20.98 -36.82 3.80
CA SER A 206 -20.54 -38.17 3.46
C SER A 206 -20.95 -39.14 4.56
N LYS A 207 -21.88 -40.05 4.23
CA LYS A 207 -22.30 -41.14 5.14
C LYS A 207 -21.15 -42.07 5.50
N LYS A 208 -20.35 -42.47 4.50
CA LYS A 208 -19.20 -43.38 4.67
C LYS A 208 -18.17 -42.80 5.64
N ALA A 209 -17.87 -41.51 5.53
CA ALA A 209 -16.91 -40.85 6.42
C ALA A 209 -17.52 -40.36 7.74
N ARG A 210 -18.85 -40.26 7.85
CA ARG A 210 -19.60 -39.60 8.94
C ARG A 210 -19.16 -38.15 9.18
N LYS A 211 -18.93 -37.41 8.09
CA LYS A 211 -18.46 -36.00 8.10
C LYS A 211 -19.24 -35.17 7.10
N ALA A 212 -19.45 -33.90 7.43
CA ALA A 212 -19.89 -32.88 6.48
C ALA A 212 -18.72 -31.99 6.11
N THR A 213 -18.49 -31.83 4.81
CA THR A 213 -17.52 -30.88 4.25
C THR A 213 -18.29 -29.68 3.74
N VAL A 214 -17.89 -28.50 4.18
CA VAL A 214 -18.45 -27.22 3.75
C VAL A 214 -17.34 -26.44 3.07
N THR A 215 -17.61 -25.97 1.86
CA THR A 215 -16.68 -25.20 1.06
C THR A 215 -17.33 -23.88 0.71
N ALA A 216 -16.68 -22.78 1.06
CA ALA A 216 -17.03 -21.44 0.60
C ALA A 216 -16.08 -21.02 -0.51
N SER A 217 -16.63 -20.39 -1.55
CA SER A 217 -15.88 -19.72 -2.60
C SER A 217 -16.16 -18.22 -2.50
N VAL A 218 -15.10 -17.43 -2.36
CA VAL A 218 -15.13 -15.98 -2.25
C VAL A 218 -14.48 -15.39 -3.49
N THR A 219 -15.21 -14.54 -4.19
CA THR A 219 -14.71 -13.76 -5.33
C THR A 219 -14.83 -12.28 -5.02
N ALA A 220 -13.96 -11.46 -5.60
CA ALA A 220 -14.05 -10.01 -5.53
C ALA A 220 -13.65 -9.40 -6.85
N THR A 221 -14.19 -8.21 -7.13
CA THR A 221 -13.89 -7.47 -8.35
C THR A 221 -12.49 -6.87 -8.25
N GLY A 222 -11.58 -7.22 -9.16
CA GLY A 222 -10.25 -6.61 -9.26
C GLY A 222 -9.28 -6.93 -8.12
N ALA A 223 -9.60 -7.88 -7.23
CA ALA A 223 -8.75 -8.27 -6.11
C ALA A 223 -8.87 -9.77 -5.82
N SER A 224 -7.78 -10.37 -5.33
CA SER A 224 -7.76 -11.75 -4.85
C SER A 224 -8.10 -11.79 -3.35
N PRO A 225 -9.25 -12.35 -2.93
CA PRO A 225 -9.63 -12.38 -1.52
C PRO A 225 -8.69 -13.24 -0.69
N SER A 226 -8.21 -12.70 0.43
CA SER A 226 -7.47 -13.42 1.47
C SER A 226 -8.15 -13.23 2.84
N GLY A 227 -7.60 -13.80 3.91
CA GLY A 227 -8.20 -13.77 5.25
C GLY A 227 -8.95 -15.07 5.56
N ALA A 228 -10.11 -14.98 6.21
CA ALA A 228 -10.82 -16.17 6.72
C ALA A 228 -12.34 -16.12 6.49
N VAL A 229 -12.93 -17.32 6.42
CA VAL A 229 -14.38 -17.54 6.43
C VAL A 229 -14.78 -18.25 7.71
N THR A 230 -15.77 -17.72 8.42
CA THR A 230 -16.41 -18.38 9.55
C THR A 230 -17.64 -19.14 9.07
N PHE A 231 -17.59 -20.46 9.20
CA PHE A 231 -18.68 -21.39 8.91
C PHE A 231 -19.51 -21.65 10.17
N THR A 232 -20.79 -21.27 10.13
CA THR A 232 -21.75 -21.49 11.20
C THR A 232 -22.76 -22.55 10.79
N LEU A 233 -22.78 -23.67 11.51
CA LEU A 233 -23.71 -24.77 11.32
C LEU A 233 -24.79 -24.73 12.41
N LYS A 234 -26.06 -24.52 12.03
CA LYS A 234 -27.20 -24.38 12.94
C LYS A 234 -28.23 -25.49 12.75
N LYS A 235 -28.69 -26.10 13.84
CA LYS A 235 -29.85 -27.01 13.92
C LYS A 235 -30.72 -26.65 15.12
N GLY A 236 -31.86 -26.02 14.87
CA GLY A 236 -32.69 -25.43 15.93
C GLY A 236 -31.88 -24.39 16.73
N LYS A 237 -31.84 -24.53 18.05
CA LYS A 237 -31.03 -23.67 18.95
C LYS A 237 -29.53 -24.04 18.98
N ARG A 238 -29.14 -25.21 18.48
CA ARG A 238 -27.74 -25.66 18.50
C ARG A 238 -26.96 -24.98 17.37
N VAL A 239 -25.83 -24.37 17.72
CA VAL A 239 -24.92 -23.68 16.81
C VAL A 239 -23.52 -24.25 16.98
N THR A 240 -22.79 -24.44 15.88
CA THR A 240 -21.39 -24.85 15.89
C THR A 240 -20.64 -24.05 14.83
N THR A 241 -19.53 -23.44 15.21
CA THR A 241 -18.72 -22.59 14.32
C THR A 241 -17.37 -23.24 14.03
N ARG A 242 -16.84 -22.96 12.84
CA ARG A 242 -15.47 -23.30 12.43
C ARG A 242 -14.95 -22.18 11.54
N THR A 243 -13.71 -21.77 11.74
CA THR A 243 -13.05 -20.80 10.86
C THR A 243 -12.05 -21.54 9.97
N ALA A 244 -11.94 -21.13 8.71
CA ALA A 244 -10.90 -21.59 7.82
C ALA A 244 -10.35 -20.43 6.99
N THR A 245 -9.04 -20.46 6.73
CA THR A 245 -8.34 -19.47 5.89
C THR A 245 -8.77 -19.61 4.43
N VAL A 246 -8.86 -18.48 3.72
CA VAL A 246 -9.10 -18.41 2.28
C VAL A 246 -7.76 -18.59 1.56
N ALA A 247 -7.67 -19.65 0.75
CA ALA A 247 -6.56 -19.90 -0.15
C ALA A 247 -7.11 -20.08 -1.58
N GLY A 248 -6.59 -19.31 -2.53
CA GLY A 248 -7.10 -19.32 -3.91
C GLY A 248 -8.60 -19.01 -4.02
N GLY A 249 -9.10 -18.07 -3.19
CA GLY A 249 -10.53 -17.73 -3.16
C GLY A 249 -11.43 -18.80 -2.54
N THR A 250 -10.89 -19.85 -1.92
CA THR A 250 -11.68 -20.94 -1.33
C THR A 250 -11.30 -21.18 0.13
N ALA A 251 -12.31 -21.44 0.96
CA ALA A 251 -12.13 -21.89 2.34
C ALA A 251 -12.94 -23.17 2.58
N THR A 252 -12.38 -24.15 3.30
CA THR A 252 -13.06 -25.43 3.57
C THR A 252 -13.03 -25.78 5.05
N ALA A 253 -14.19 -26.16 5.59
CA ALA A 253 -14.34 -26.64 6.96
C ALA A 253 -15.00 -28.03 6.99
N THR A 254 -14.57 -28.86 7.94
CA THR A 254 -15.15 -30.20 8.15
C THR A 254 -15.83 -30.29 9.52
N PHE A 255 -17.10 -30.69 9.51
CA PHE A 255 -17.89 -30.96 10.71
C PHE A 255 -18.05 -32.47 10.90
N LYS A 256 -17.78 -32.96 12.11
CA LYS A 256 -17.86 -34.38 12.48
C LYS A 256 -18.96 -34.58 13.54
N LYS A 257 -19.34 -35.84 13.81
CA LYS A 257 -20.27 -36.23 14.89
C LYS A 257 -21.65 -35.53 14.80
N LEU A 258 -22.16 -35.33 13.58
CA LEU A 258 -23.45 -34.67 13.34
C LEU A 258 -24.61 -35.64 13.55
N LYS A 259 -25.62 -35.21 14.31
CA LYS A 259 -26.89 -35.95 14.43
C LYS A 259 -27.69 -35.85 13.13
N LYS A 260 -28.45 -36.87 12.77
CA LYS A 260 -29.38 -36.85 11.61
C LYS A 260 -30.30 -35.63 11.66
N GLY A 261 -30.62 -35.04 10.52
CA GLY A 261 -31.51 -33.87 10.42
C GLY A 261 -31.09 -32.83 9.38
N LYS A 262 -31.87 -31.75 9.31
CA LYS A 262 -31.61 -30.58 8.45
C LYS A 262 -30.81 -29.53 9.24
N TYR A 263 -29.76 -29.00 8.62
CA TYR A 263 -28.93 -27.93 9.15
C TYR A 263 -28.96 -26.73 8.20
N THR A 264 -28.81 -25.54 8.76
CA THR A 264 -28.51 -24.31 8.01
C THR A 264 -27.03 -24.03 8.16
N VAL A 265 -26.33 -23.87 7.04
CA VAL A 265 -24.90 -23.57 6.97
C VAL A 265 -24.78 -22.12 6.52
N THR A 266 -24.14 -21.28 7.32
CA THR A 266 -23.79 -19.91 6.94
C THR A 266 -22.28 -19.83 6.79
N ALA A 267 -21.79 -19.27 5.70
CA ALA A 267 -20.40 -18.90 5.52
C ALA A 267 -20.31 -17.38 5.53
N SER A 268 -19.56 -16.82 6.47
CA SER A 268 -19.34 -15.38 6.61
C SER A 268 -17.88 -15.07 6.33
N TYR A 269 -17.63 -14.25 5.32
CA TYR A 269 -16.30 -13.76 4.95
C TYR A 269 -16.11 -12.34 5.51
N SER A 270 -14.99 -12.12 6.19
CA SER A 270 -14.59 -10.84 6.77
C SER A 270 -13.08 -10.60 6.58
N GLY A 271 -12.59 -10.89 5.38
CA GLY A 271 -11.16 -10.84 5.06
C GLY A 271 -10.72 -9.51 4.44
N SER A 272 -9.75 -9.58 3.53
CA SER A 272 -9.06 -8.44 2.91
C SER A 272 -9.89 -7.56 1.97
N VAL A 273 -11.13 -7.93 1.67
CA VAL A 273 -12.04 -7.17 0.82
C VAL A 273 -13.41 -7.07 1.51
N GLY A 274 -14.36 -6.35 0.91
CA GLY A 274 -15.67 -6.09 1.52
C GLY A 274 -16.33 -7.37 2.05
N ALA A 275 -16.87 -7.30 3.26
CA ALA A 275 -17.48 -8.47 3.91
C ALA A 275 -18.68 -8.99 3.11
N SER A 276 -18.82 -10.32 3.05
CA SER A 276 -19.96 -10.96 2.40
C SER A 276 -20.34 -12.26 3.11
N SER A 277 -21.55 -12.75 2.88
CA SER A 277 -22.00 -14.00 3.47
C SER A 277 -22.92 -14.77 2.55
N ALA A 278 -22.98 -16.08 2.75
CA ALA A 278 -23.85 -16.97 2.01
C ALA A 278 -24.43 -18.04 2.91
N THR A 279 -25.62 -18.53 2.57
CA THR A 279 -26.31 -19.57 3.33
C THR A 279 -26.74 -20.72 2.43
N THR A 280 -26.58 -21.95 2.92
CA THR A 280 -27.10 -23.16 2.25
C THR A 280 -27.70 -24.13 3.26
N LYS A 281 -28.43 -25.13 2.77
CA LYS A 281 -29.03 -26.19 3.59
C LYS A 281 -28.21 -27.47 3.48
N LEU A 282 -28.01 -28.15 4.60
CA LEU A 282 -27.32 -29.44 4.66
C LEU A 282 -28.24 -30.49 5.29
N LYS A 283 -28.49 -31.59 4.59
CA LYS A 283 -29.25 -32.74 5.12
C LYS A 283 -28.29 -33.86 5.53
N VAL A 284 -28.26 -34.17 6.82
CA VAL A 284 -27.52 -35.31 7.38
C VAL A 284 -28.48 -36.50 7.47
N ARG A 285 -28.13 -37.61 6.82
CA ARG A 285 -28.96 -38.82 6.70
C ARG A 285 -28.30 -39.99 7.40
#